data_AF-A0A6M0AIY6-F1
#
_entry.id   AF-A0A6M0AIY6-F1
#
_cell.length_a   1.000
_cell.length_b   1.000
_cell.length_c   1.000
_cell.angle_alpha   90.00
_cell.angle_beta   90.00
_cell.angle_gamma   90.00
#
_symmetry.space_group_name_H-M   'P 1'
#
loop_
_entity.id
_entity.type
_entity.pdbx_description
1 polymer ?
#
loop_
_entity_poly.entity_id
_entity_poly.type
_entity_poly.pdbx_seq_one_letter_code
_entity_poly.pdbx_strand_id
1 'polypeptide(L)'
;MSSQNFSKPEFSRELRLGLVVYGGVSLAIYMNGVCREFYNAVRGRGIYKLVKALTDSDIIVDILSGTSAGGINGVLLSYALTNSSQDEVIDFENFAQIWRENGNIRKL
;
A
#
# COMPACT_ATOMS: atom_id res chain seq x y z
N MET A 1 20.08 -21.46 20.29
CA MET A 1 19.31 -21.58 19.02
C MET A 1 19.78 -20.48 18.10
N SER A 2 20.46 -20.79 17.00
CA SER A 2 20.90 -19.77 16.05
C SER A 2 19.69 -19.14 15.39
N SER A 3 19.50 -17.83 15.53
CA SER A 3 18.59 -17.06 14.69
C SER A 3 19.04 -17.24 13.24
N GLN A 4 18.28 -17.99 12.45
CA GLN A 4 18.51 -18.02 11.01
C GLN A 4 18.17 -16.63 10.47
N ASN A 5 19.20 -15.86 10.12
CA ASN A 5 19.05 -14.62 9.37
C ASN A 5 18.63 -14.98 7.95
N PHE A 6 17.33 -15.00 7.69
CA PHE A 6 16.83 -15.03 6.33
C PHE A 6 17.16 -13.68 5.68
N SER A 7 18.07 -13.67 4.71
CA SER A 7 18.35 -12.48 3.90
C SER A 7 17.11 -12.10 3.10
N LYS A 8 16.93 -10.79 2.85
CA LYS A 8 15.91 -10.34 1.89
C LYS A 8 16.18 -11.03 0.54
N PRO A 9 15.13 -11.48 -0.17
CA PRO A 9 15.28 -12.03 -1.51
C PRO A 9 15.91 -10.96 -2.42
N GLU A 10 16.92 -11.38 -3.19
CA GLU A 10 17.55 -10.56 -4.22
C GLU A 10 16.77 -10.77 -5.51
N PHE A 11 16.27 -9.69 -6.11
CA PHE A 11 15.55 -9.71 -7.38
C PHE A 11 16.45 -9.15 -8.48
N SER A 12 16.41 -9.73 -9.69
CA SER A 12 17.23 -9.23 -10.81
C SER A 12 16.74 -7.89 -11.38
N ARG A 13 15.49 -7.50 -11.06
CA ARG A 13 14.85 -6.27 -11.55
C ARG A 13 14.11 -5.52 -10.44
N GLU A 14 13.93 -4.22 -10.66
CA GLU A 14 13.09 -3.35 -9.83
C GLU A 14 12.05 -2.65 -10.73
N LEU A 15 10.77 -2.87 -10.45
CA LEU A 15 9.65 -2.20 -11.10
C LEU A 15 9.25 -0.95 -10.30
N ARG A 16 9.48 0.22 -10.90
CA ARG A 16 9.12 1.52 -10.29
C ARG A 16 7.80 2.03 -10.81
N LEU A 17 6.86 2.27 -9.90
CA LEU A 17 5.52 2.76 -10.22
C LEU A 17 5.38 4.22 -9.83
N GLY A 18 4.84 5.01 -10.75
CA GLY A 18 4.26 6.33 -10.48
C GLY A 18 2.75 6.22 -10.43
N LEU A 19 2.16 6.50 -9.27
CA LEU A 19 0.72 6.35 -9.03
C LEU A 19 0.04 7.72 -8.97
N VAL A 20 -1.07 7.85 -9.71
CA VAL A 20 -2.00 8.98 -9.62
C VAL A 20 -3.33 8.47 -9.07
N VAL A 21 -3.67 8.87 -7.84
CA VAL A 21 -4.92 8.50 -7.19
C VAL A 21 -5.91 9.65 -7.38
N TYR A 22 -6.79 9.51 -8.37
CA TYR A 22 -7.81 10.51 -8.68
C TYR A 22 -8.78 10.71 -7.51
N GLY A 23 -9.19 11.95 -7.28
CA GLY A 23 -10.05 12.32 -6.16
C GLY A 23 -11.53 12.00 -6.33
N GLY A 24 -12.31 12.36 -5.32
CA GLY A 24 -13.76 12.15 -5.25
C GLY A 24 -14.18 11.38 -3.99
N VAL A 25 -15.03 11.98 -3.16
CA VAL A 25 -15.43 11.38 -1.87
C VAL A 25 -16.26 10.10 -2.04
N SER A 26 -17.02 9.98 -3.14
CA SER A 26 -17.84 8.81 -3.45
C SER A 26 -17.03 7.53 -3.68
N LEU A 27 -15.74 7.66 -4.04
CA LEU A 27 -14.84 6.54 -4.32
C LEU A 27 -13.70 6.42 -3.30
N ALA A 28 -13.73 7.18 -2.21
CA ALA A 28 -12.60 7.25 -1.27
C ALA A 28 -12.23 5.88 -0.66
N ILE A 29 -13.25 5.06 -0.34
CA ILE A 29 -13.03 3.70 0.17
C ILE A 29 -12.47 2.75 -0.90
N TYR A 30 -12.83 2.96 -2.17
CA TYR A 30 -12.28 2.19 -3.28
C TYR A 30 -10.80 2.52 -3.49
N MET A 31 -10.45 3.81 -3.48
CA MET A 31 -9.05 4.25 -3.54
C MET A 31 -8.24 3.67 -2.40
N ASN A 32 -8.81 3.60 -1.19
CA ASN A 32 -8.16 2.96 -0.04
C ASN A 32 -7.84 1.49 -0.29
N GLY A 33 -8.78 0.73 -0.87
CA GLY A 33 -8.56 -0.66 -1.26
C GLY A 33 -7.45 -0.80 -2.31
N VAL A 34 -7.43 0.07 -3.33
CA VAL A 34 -6.35 0.09 -4.34
C VAL A 34 -5.00 0.37 -3.69
N CYS A 35 -4.91 1.36 -2.79
CA CYS A 35 -3.68 1.66 -2.05
C CYS A 35 -3.24 0.48 -1.17
N ARG A 36 -4.18 -0.25 -0.54
CA ARG A 36 -3.88 -1.47 0.24
C ARG A 36 -3.22 -2.55 -0.62
N GLU A 37 -3.70 -2.75 -1.85
CA GLU A 37 -3.12 -3.73 -2.76
C GLU A 37 -1.73 -3.31 -3.25
N PHE A 38 -1.49 -2.03 -3.52
CA PHE A 38 -0.14 -1.55 -3.81
C PHE A 38 0.81 -1.68 -2.61
N TYR A 39 0.33 -1.42 -1.40
CA TYR A 39 1.10 -1.68 -0.18
C TYR A 39 1.46 -3.17 -0.06
N ASN A 40 0.49 -4.07 -0.26
CA ASN A 40 0.72 -5.51 -0.27
C ASN A 40 1.70 -5.94 -1.37
N ALA A 41 1.62 -5.32 -2.55
CA ALA A 41 2.52 -5.58 -3.67
C ALA A 41 3.97 -5.21 -3.34
N VAL A 42 4.20 -4.00 -2.84
CA VAL A 42 5.54 -3.54 -2.43
C VAL A 42 6.10 -4.45 -1.33
N ARG A 43 5.29 -4.75 -0.31
CA ARG A 43 5.68 -5.62 0.80
C ARG A 43 5.76 -7.11 0.47
N GLY A 44 5.36 -7.52 -0.74
CA GLY A 44 5.36 -8.93 -1.16
C GLY A 44 4.45 -9.81 -0.31
N ARG A 45 3.25 -9.34 0.03
CA ARG A 45 2.28 -10.06 0.86
C ARG A 45 1.23 -10.80 0.02
N GLY A 46 0.73 -11.90 0.56
CA GLY A 46 -0.28 -12.72 -0.13
C GLY A 46 0.21 -13.18 -1.50
N ILE A 47 -0.64 -13.01 -2.52
CA ILE A 47 -0.33 -13.41 -3.90
C ILE A 47 0.88 -12.66 -4.47
N TYR A 48 1.17 -11.46 -3.98
CA TYR A 48 2.28 -10.66 -4.49
C TYR A 48 3.66 -11.27 -4.19
N LYS A 49 3.78 -12.14 -3.19
CA LYS A 49 5.00 -12.94 -2.99
C LYS A 49 5.28 -13.81 -4.20
N LEU A 50 4.24 -14.47 -4.73
CA LEU A 50 4.35 -15.31 -5.91
C LEU A 50 4.58 -14.46 -7.16
N VAL A 51 3.88 -13.33 -7.30
CA VAL A 51 4.07 -12.42 -8.44
C VAL A 51 5.53 -11.96 -8.53
N LYS A 52 6.10 -11.44 -7.43
CA LYS A 52 7.50 -10.98 -7.40
C LYS A 52 8.50 -12.09 -7.69
N ALA A 53 8.22 -13.32 -7.24
CA ALA A 53 9.07 -14.48 -7.51
C ALA A 53 9.00 -14.93 -8.97
N LEU A 54 7.79 -14.99 -9.55
CA LEU A 54 7.59 -15.40 -10.95
C LEU A 54 8.10 -14.37 -11.94
N THR A 55 8.00 -13.08 -11.59
CA THR A 55 8.54 -11.99 -12.41
C THR A 55 9.99 -11.68 -12.10
N ASP A 56 10.60 -12.28 -11.07
CA ASP A 56 11.93 -11.94 -10.58
C ASP A 56 12.14 -10.41 -10.51
N SER A 57 11.19 -9.74 -9.85
CA SER A 57 11.17 -8.27 -9.77
C SER A 57 10.70 -7.79 -8.40
N ASP A 58 11.46 -6.86 -7.81
CA ASP A 58 10.97 -6.06 -6.70
C ASP A 58 9.98 -5.01 -7.22
N ILE A 59 8.98 -4.64 -6.41
CA ILE A 59 7.97 -3.64 -6.78
C ILE A 59 8.10 -2.49 -5.81
N ILE A 60 8.26 -1.28 -6.34
CA ILE A 60 8.29 -0.06 -5.55
C ILE A 60 7.31 0.97 -6.09
N VAL A 61 6.71 1.74 -5.19
CA VAL A 61 5.96 2.95 -5.52
C VAL A 61 6.89 4.13 -5.25
N ASP A 62 7.39 4.74 -6.33
CA ASP A 62 8.43 5.77 -6.27
C ASP A 62 7.83 7.18 -6.27
N ILE A 63 6.72 7.36 -6.99
CA ILE A 63 6.00 8.63 -7.08
C ILE A 63 4.53 8.40 -6.74
N LEU A 64 3.97 9.27 -5.89
CA LEU A 64 2.56 9.31 -5.54
C LEU A 64 2.02 10.72 -5.75
N SER A 65 0.91 10.81 -6.47
CA SER A 65 0.14 12.04 -6.64
C SER A 65 -1.35 11.78 -6.46
N GLY A 66 -2.10 12.80 -6.09
CA GLY A 66 -3.54 12.71 -5.91
C GLY A 66 -4.15 14.04 -5.48
N THR A 67 -5.47 14.13 -5.59
CA THR A 67 -6.22 15.35 -5.22
C THR A 67 -7.38 14.98 -4.31
N SER A 68 -7.71 15.82 -3.32
CA SER A 68 -8.81 15.59 -2.38
C SER A 68 -8.70 14.22 -1.69
N ALA A 69 -9.75 13.39 -1.70
CA ALA A 69 -9.75 12.04 -1.11
C ALA A 69 -8.67 11.11 -1.69
N GLY A 70 -8.28 11.30 -2.95
CA GLY A 70 -7.20 10.55 -3.58
C GLY A 70 -5.83 10.96 -3.02
N GLY A 71 -5.63 12.26 -2.77
CA GLY A 71 -4.44 12.77 -2.09
C GLY A 71 -4.30 12.24 -0.66
N ILE A 72 -5.42 12.18 0.09
CA ILE A 72 -5.44 11.59 1.44
C ILE A 72 -5.03 10.12 1.38
N ASN A 73 -5.61 9.31 0.49
CA ASN A 73 -5.19 7.90 0.34
C ASN A 73 -3.72 7.76 -0.09
N GLY A 74 -3.22 8.66 -0.93
CA GLY A 74 -1.80 8.73 -1.28
C GLY A 74 -0.90 8.97 -0.05
N VAL A 75 -1.27 9.91 0.83
CA VAL A 75 -0.55 10.16 2.09
C VAL A 75 -0.58 8.93 3.01
N LEU A 76 -1.74 8.27 3.14
CA LEU A 76 -1.87 7.06 3.95
C LEU A 76 -1.00 5.91 3.43
N LEU A 77 -0.93 5.73 2.11
CA LEU A 77 -0.05 4.75 1.47
C LEU A 77 1.43 5.06 1.74
N SER A 78 1.85 6.31 1.53
CA SER A 78 3.23 6.73 1.83
C SER A 78 3.58 6.50 3.31
N TYR A 79 2.67 6.88 4.21
CA TYR A 79 2.85 6.65 5.65
C TYR A 79 3.03 5.16 5.96
N ALA A 80 2.17 4.31 5.41
CA ALA A 80 2.23 2.87 5.62
C ALA A 80 3.54 2.26 5.10
N LEU A 81 3.96 2.62 3.88
CA LEU A 81 5.19 2.11 3.27
C LEU A 81 6.43 2.50 4.08
N THR A 82 6.51 3.75 4.53
CA THR A 82 7.66 4.29 5.26
C THR A 82 7.76 3.74 6.68
N ASN A 83 6.63 3.53 7.35
CA ASN A 83 6.61 3.13 8.77
C ASN A 83 6.39 1.62 8.98
N SER A 84 6.23 0.83 7.92
CA SER A 84 6.11 -0.63 8.06
C SER A 84 7.48 -1.32 8.05
N SER A 85 7.78 -2.05 9.11
CA SER A 85 8.95 -2.92 9.22
C SER A 85 8.57 -4.39 9.00
N GLN A 86 9.52 -5.32 9.20
CA GLN A 86 9.20 -6.75 9.18
C GLN A 86 8.36 -7.16 10.39
N ASP A 87 8.59 -6.51 11.54
CA ASP A 87 7.96 -6.82 12.81
C ASP A 87 6.71 -5.97 13.08
N GLU A 88 6.67 -4.76 12.51
CA GLU A 88 5.58 -3.81 12.68
C GLU A 88 4.88 -3.56 11.35
N VAL A 89 3.63 -3.98 11.30
CA VAL A 89 2.78 -3.91 10.10
C VAL A 89 1.73 -2.84 10.32
N ILE A 90 1.70 -1.84 9.44
CA ILE A 90 0.57 -0.93 9.39
C ILE A 90 -0.61 -1.64 8.72
N ASP A 91 -1.69 -1.77 9.47
CA ASP A 91 -2.94 -2.33 8.96
C ASP A 91 -3.76 -1.26 8.25
N PHE A 92 -3.95 -1.47 6.94
CA PHE A 92 -4.80 -0.63 6.10
C PHE A 92 -6.28 -0.68 6.50
N GLU A 93 -6.72 -1.69 7.26
CA GLU A 93 -8.09 -1.77 7.74
C GLU A 93 -8.47 -0.54 8.60
N ASN A 94 -7.52 -0.04 9.39
CA ASN A 94 -7.72 1.17 10.19
C ASN A 94 -8.00 2.40 9.32
N PHE A 95 -7.33 2.51 8.16
CA PHE A 95 -7.57 3.58 7.20
C PHE A 95 -8.93 3.44 6.52
N ALA A 96 -9.36 2.21 6.25
CA ALA A 96 -10.69 1.94 5.73
C ALA A 96 -11.78 2.36 6.74
N GLN A 97 -11.56 2.19 8.04
CA GLN A 97 -12.49 2.67 9.07
C GLN A 97 -12.66 4.18 9.06
N ILE A 98 -11.57 4.95 8.88
CA ILE A 98 -11.65 6.42 8.78
C ILE A 98 -12.66 6.83 7.71
N TRP A 99 -12.61 6.20 6.53
CA TRP A 99 -13.55 6.47 5.45
C TRP A 99 -14.97 6.02 5.76
N ARG A 100 -15.15 4.83 6.34
CA ARG A 100 -16.48 4.30 6.71
C ARG A 100 -17.16 5.11 7.80
N GLU A 101 -16.40 5.65 8.73
CA GLU A 101 -16.93 6.37 9.88
C GLU A 101 -17.08 7.86 9.60
N ASN A 102 -16.06 8.51 9.04
CA ASN A 102 -16.01 9.98 8.90
C ASN A 102 -16.47 10.44 7.51
N GLY A 103 -16.33 9.59 6.48
CA GLY A 103 -16.84 9.85 5.12
C GLY A 103 -18.31 9.46 4.94
N ASN A 104 -18.99 9.04 6.00
CA ASN A 104 -20.36 8.56 5.93
C ASN A 104 -21.33 9.73 5.68
N ILE A 105 -22.05 9.68 4.56
CA ILE A 105 -23.05 10.70 4.20
C ILE A 105 -24.16 10.86 5.23
N ARG A 106 -24.43 9.84 6.06
CA ARG A 106 -25.41 9.92 7.15
C ARG A 106 -24.94 10.79 8.33
N LYS A 107 -23.69 11.26 8.32
CA LYS A 107 -23.12 12.15 9.35
C LYS A 107 -22.98 13.61 8.89
N LEU A 108 -23.45 13.95 7.68
CA LEU A 108 -23.56 15.33 7.19
C LEU A 108 -24.94 15.88 7.52
#